data_AF-A0A849E8W9-F1
#
_entry.id   AF-A0A849E8W9-F1
#
_cell.length_a   1.000
_cell.length_b   1.000
_cell.length_c   1.000
_cell.angle_alpha   90.00
_cell.angle_beta   90.00
_cell.angle_gamma   90.00
#
_symmetry.space_group_name_H-M   'P 1'
#
loop_
_entity.id
_entity.type
_entity.pdbx_description
1 polymer ?
#
loop_
_entity_poly.entity_id
_entity_poly.type
_entity_poly.pdbx_seq_one_letter_code
_entity_poly.pdbx_strand_id
1 'polypeptide(L)'
;MNALQITALLIVFAGGFGAINYLFFKLPSAIGILVVAFLASLAVIGLEALFPFLNIAEAITAFVAEIEFSQALLEGMLGLLLFAGALHVNIDDLRAEAWVIALMATLGVALSTLIIGVGFYWITAMPLLVALVFGALISPTDPVAVLGVLREADLPKTLETKIAGESLFNDGVGYVVFLLLVGLAFPVAGAHTDASIAGVAAFFAKEALGGALLGAVLGWCVFQVMKRIDDYPLEILLSLGLAFGGYELAVALHVSGPIMAVVAGLFIGNTGVKYGMSAETRQHLNVFWTLIDEMLNAVLFLLIGVEIFAITFNWDTMTTGLAAIALALVGRLVAVAVPIAVLSPFRAYSKGVVPIMTWGGLKGGISVALALSLPASEWKAEILTATYLVVLFSIIVQGLTVASLARRVGREPEML
;
A
#
# COMPACT_ATOMS: atom_id res chain seq x y z
N MET A 1 -19.91 -2.96 -18.27
CA MET A 1 -20.77 -2.07 -17.44
C MET A 1 -20.21 -0.65 -17.50
N ASN A 2 -20.95 0.39 -17.11
CA ASN A 2 -20.35 1.73 -16.95
C ASN A 2 -19.67 1.88 -15.58
N ALA A 3 -18.74 2.84 -15.44
CA ALA A 3 -17.96 3.03 -14.21
C ALA A 3 -18.85 3.25 -12.96
N LEU A 4 -20.01 3.90 -13.11
CA LEU A 4 -20.96 4.13 -12.02
C LEU A 4 -21.57 2.80 -11.53
N GLN A 5 -21.98 1.91 -12.44
CA GLN A 5 -22.54 0.61 -12.10
C GLN A 5 -21.52 -0.27 -11.36
N ILE A 6 -20.27 -0.28 -11.84
CA ILE A 6 -19.17 -1.00 -11.19
C ILE A 6 -18.95 -0.46 -9.77
N THR A 7 -18.81 0.85 -9.64
CA THR A 7 -18.60 1.52 -8.33
C THR A 7 -19.74 1.23 -7.36
N ALA A 8 -20.99 1.30 -7.81
CA ALA A 8 -22.15 1.01 -6.97
C ALA A 8 -22.13 -0.43 -6.46
N LEU A 9 -21.81 -1.39 -7.33
CA LEU A 9 -21.74 -2.80 -6.97
C LEU A 9 -20.59 -3.08 -6.00
N LEU A 10 -19.42 -2.46 -6.19
CA LEU A 10 -18.30 -2.56 -5.25
C LEU A 10 -18.66 -2.05 -3.86
N ILE A 11 -19.34 -0.91 -3.76
CA ILE A 11 -19.79 -0.35 -2.47
C ILE A 11 -20.82 -1.29 -1.81
N VAL A 12 -21.78 -1.82 -2.58
CA VAL A 12 -22.79 -2.76 -2.06
C VAL A 12 -22.13 -4.04 -1.54
N PHE A 13 -21.18 -4.63 -2.27
CA PHE A 13 -20.48 -5.83 -1.81
C PHE A 13 -19.53 -5.55 -0.65
N ALA A 14 -18.83 -4.42 -0.64
CA ALA A 14 -17.97 -4.03 0.49
C ALA A 14 -18.80 -3.90 1.78
N GLY A 15 -19.96 -3.26 1.71
CA GLY A 15 -20.91 -3.17 2.83
C GLY A 15 -21.49 -4.52 3.24
N GLY A 16 -21.89 -5.35 2.27
CA GLY A 16 -22.42 -6.69 2.53
C GLY A 16 -21.41 -7.62 3.18
N PHE A 17 -20.18 -7.67 2.67
CA PHE A 17 -19.11 -8.50 3.22
C PHE A 17 -18.60 -7.96 4.56
N GLY A 18 -18.57 -6.63 4.73
CA GLY A 18 -18.32 -6.00 6.03
C GLY A 18 -19.35 -6.42 7.07
N ALA A 19 -20.64 -6.45 6.71
CA ALA A 19 -21.70 -6.92 7.60
C ALA A 19 -21.56 -8.41 7.95
N ILE A 20 -21.22 -9.27 6.99
CA ILE A 20 -20.94 -10.69 7.25
C ILE A 20 -19.76 -10.84 8.21
N ASN A 21 -18.67 -10.10 8.00
CA ASN A 21 -17.53 -10.12 8.91
C ASN A 21 -17.96 -9.69 10.32
N TYR A 22 -18.67 -8.57 10.44
CA TYR A 22 -19.12 -8.05 11.73
C TYR A 22 -20.01 -9.05 12.50
N LEU A 23 -20.92 -9.73 11.80
CA LEU A 23 -21.87 -10.65 12.42
C LEU A 23 -21.27 -12.03 12.74
N PHE A 24 -20.39 -12.56 11.89
CA PHE A 24 -19.95 -13.96 11.98
C PHE A 24 -18.46 -14.14 12.32
N PHE A 25 -17.56 -13.39 11.67
CA PHE A 25 -16.11 -13.64 11.77
C PHE A 25 -15.41 -12.78 12.83
N LYS A 26 -15.88 -11.55 13.05
CA LYS A 26 -15.34 -10.57 14.00
C LYS A 26 -13.84 -10.32 13.83
N LEU A 27 -13.36 -10.38 12.60
CA LEU A 27 -11.99 -10.04 12.26
C LEU A 27 -11.84 -8.51 12.08
N PRO A 28 -10.62 -7.96 12.16
CA PRO A 28 -10.36 -6.58 11.79
C PRO A 28 -10.93 -6.27 10.40
N SER A 29 -11.63 -5.13 10.27
CA SER A 29 -12.55 -4.85 9.16
C SER A 29 -11.99 -5.18 7.77
N ALA A 30 -10.83 -4.63 7.42
CA ALA A 30 -10.18 -4.86 6.12
C ALA A 30 -9.84 -6.35 5.87
N ILE A 31 -9.22 -7.01 6.85
CA ILE A 31 -8.88 -8.44 6.77
C ILE A 31 -10.13 -9.29 6.63
N GLY A 32 -11.16 -8.97 7.43
CA GLY A 32 -12.42 -9.69 7.42
C GLY A 32 -13.16 -9.59 6.07
N ILE A 33 -13.18 -8.41 5.46
CA ILE A 33 -13.77 -8.21 4.13
C ILE A 33 -13.03 -9.07 3.09
N LEU A 34 -11.69 -9.05 3.09
CA LEU A 34 -10.90 -9.89 2.19
C LEU A 34 -11.17 -11.38 2.42
N VAL A 35 -11.22 -11.83 3.67
CA VAL A 35 -11.49 -13.24 3.99
C VAL A 35 -12.88 -13.66 3.50
N VAL A 36 -13.90 -12.84 3.72
CA VAL A 36 -15.27 -13.11 3.23
C VAL A 36 -15.29 -13.14 1.70
N ALA A 37 -14.66 -12.16 1.04
CA ALA A 37 -14.58 -12.10 -0.42
C ALA A 37 -13.85 -13.31 -1.02
N PHE A 38 -12.72 -13.70 -0.42
CA PHE A 38 -11.93 -14.84 -0.85
C PHE A 38 -12.69 -16.16 -0.66
N LEU A 39 -13.33 -16.36 0.49
CA LEU A 39 -14.15 -17.56 0.75
C LEU A 39 -15.37 -17.63 -0.17
N ALA A 40 -16.04 -16.50 -0.42
CA ALA A 40 -17.14 -16.43 -1.38
C ALA A 40 -16.68 -16.80 -2.79
N SER A 41 -15.52 -16.29 -3.20
CA SER A 41 -14.91 -16.60 -4.50
C SER A 41 -14.56 -18.09 -4.62
N LEU A 42 -13.94 -18.68 -3.61
CA LEU A 42 -13.66 -20.12 -3.56
C LEU A 42 -14.94 -20.96 -3.58
N ALA A 43 -15.99 -20.54 -2.88
CA ALA A 43 -17.27 -21.24 -2.89
C ALA A 43 -17.90 -21.24 -4.29
N VAL A 44 -17.81 -20.14 -5.03
CA VAL A 44 -18.28 -20.06 -6.41
C VAL A 44 -17.46 -20.96 -7.32
N ILE A 45 -16.12 -20.92 -7.24
CA ILE A 45 -15.24 -21.79 -8.03
C ILE A 45 -15.54 -23.28 -7.75
N GLY A 46 -15.72 -23.64 -6.48
CA GLY A 46 -16.07 -25.00 -6.08
C GLY A 46 -17.46 -25.43 -6.55
N LEU A 47 -18.44 -24.52 -6.53
CA LEU A 47 -19.78 -24.78 -7.02
C LEU A 47 -19.78 -25.01 -8.54
N GLU A 48 -19.03 -24.21 -9.29
CA GLU A 48 -18.88 -24.38 -10.74
C GLU A 48 -18.20 -25.70 -11.11
N ALA A 49 -17.20 -26.14 -10.33
CA ALA A 49 -16.58 -27.45 -10.52
C ALA A 49 -17.58 -28.61 -10.34
N LEU A 50 -18.60 -28.44 -9.49
CA LEU A 50 -19.68 -29.43 -9.30
C LEU A 50 -20.81 -29.28 -10.33
N PHE A 51 -21.10 -28.06 -10.76
CA PHE A 51 -22.19 -27.72 -11.68
C PHE A 51 -21.71 -26.80 -12.82
N PRO A 52 -20.98 -27.34 -13.82
CA PRO A 52 -20.34 -26.53 -14.87
C PRO A 52 -21.31 -25.76 -15.77
N PHE A 53 -22.60 -26.10 -15.77
CA PHE A 53 -23.61 -25.44 -16.59
C PHE A 53 -24.02 -24.05 -16.08
N LEU A 54 -23.58 -23.66 -14.88
CA LEU A 54 -23.95 -22.38 -14.27
C LEU A 54 -23.12 -21.19 -14.76
N ASN A 55 -21.90 -21.42 -15.28
CA ASN A 55 -20.97 -20.41 -15.84
C ASN A 55 -20.84 -19.13 -14.99
N ILE A 56 -20.79 -19.27 -13.65
CA ILE A 56 -20.82 -18.13 -12.73
C ILE A 56 -19.44 -17.48 -12.64
N ALA A 57 -18.38 -18.29 -12.56
CA ALA A 57 -16.99 -17.85 -12.55
C ALA A 57 -16.62 -17.14 -13.84
N GLU A 58 -17.10 -17.58 -15.01
CA GLU A 58 -16.87 -16.87 -16.27
C GLU A 58 -17.51 -15.46 -16.24
N ALA A 59 -18.75 -15.35 -15.74
CA ALA A 59 -19.42 -14.06 -15.58
C ALA A 59 -18.70 -13.14 -14.59
N ILE A 60 -18.21 -13.68 -13.46
CA ILE A 60 -17.43 -12.90 -12.48
C ILE A 60 -16.06 -12.53 -13.05
N THR A 61 -15.39 -13.42 -13.78
CA THR A 61 -14.10 -13.13 -14.41
C THR A 61 -14.24 -12.00 -15.42
N ALA A 62 -15.29 -12.02 -16.23
CA ALA A 62 -15.61 -10.92 -17.15
C ALA A 62 -15.86 -9.61 -16.37
N PHE A 63 -16.60 -9.67 -15.26
CA PHE A 63 -16.83 -8.51 -14.39
C PHE A 63 -15.53 -7.96 -13.76
N VAL A 64 -14.65 -8.82 -13.25
CA VAL A 64 -13.35 -8.42 -12.69
C VAL A 64 -12.46 -7.79 -13.75
N ALA A 65 -12.44 -8.35 -14.97
CA ALA A 65 -11.73 -7.76 -16.08
C ALA A 65 -12.24 -6.36 -16.46
N GLU A 66 -13.56 -6.10 -16.31
CA GLU A 66 -14.14 -4.77 -16.53
C GLU A 66 -13.76 -3.73 -15.46
N ILE A 67 -13.36 -4.16 -14.25
CA ILE A 67 -13.03 -3.24 -13.16
C ILE A 67 -11.72 -2.48 -13.43
N GLU A 68 -10.90 -2.92 -14.38
CA GLU A 68 -9.55 -2.37 -14.65
C GLU A 68 -8.82 -2.06 -13.33
N PHE A 69 -8.71 -3.06 -12.44
CA PHE A 69 -8.30 -2.90 -11.04
C PHE A 69 -7.05 -2.02 -10.86
N SER A 70 -6.07 -2.22 -11.73
CA SER A 70 -4.83 -1.43 -11.72
C SER A 70 -5.10 0.07 -11.88
N GLN A 71 -5.94 0.45 -12.85
CA GLN A 71 -6.31 1.84 -13.09
C GLN A 71 -7.14 2.40 -11.93
N ALA A 72 -8.17 1.66 -11.51
CA ALA A 72 -9.03 2.05 -10.39
C ALA A 72 -8.23 2.32 -9.12
N LEU A 73 -7.22 1.48 -8.81
CA LEU A 73 -6.35 1.70 -7.66
C LEU A 73 -5.33 2.80 -7.90
N LEU A 74 -4.49 2.73 -8.94
CA LEU A 74 -3.33 3.61 -9.11
C LEU A 74 -3.71 5.05 -9.50
N GLU A 75 -4.76 5.23 -10.30
CA GLU A 75 -5.22 6.55 -10.75
C GLU A 75 -6.36 7.08 -9.87
N GLY A 76 -7.26 6.20 -9.41
CA GLY A 76 -8.44 6.60 -8.64
C GLY A 76 -8.24 6.68 -7.12
N MET A 77 -7.77 5.59 -6.51
CA MET A 77 -7.82 5.42 -5.04
C MET A 77 -6.48 5.74 -4.34
N LEU A 78 -5.34 5.49 -4.98
CA LEU A 78 -4.02 5.56 -4.36
C LEU A 78 -3.71 6.95 -3.81
N GLY A 79 -3.98 8.00 -4.60
CA GLY A 79 -3.82 9.38 -4.15
C GLY A 79 -4.64 9.70 -2.90
N LEU A 80 -5.88 9.21 -2.83
CA LEU A 80 -6.76 9.41 -1.68
C LEU A 80 -6.30 8.63 -0.45
N LEU A 81 -5.95 7.35 -0.62
CA LEU A 81 -5.47 6.48 0.46
C LEU A 81 -4.21 7.07 1.10
N LEU A 82 -3.25 7.50 0.28
CA LEU A 82 -2.00 8.09 0.76
C LEU A 82 -2.23 9.47 1.39
N PHE A 83 -3.09 10.30 0.81
CA PHE A 83 -3.45 11.59 1.38
C PHE A 83 -4.13 11.42 2.75
N ALA A 84 -5.12 10.52 2.84
CA ALA A 84 -5.86 10.24 4.07
C ALA A 84 -4.94 9.63 5.14
N GLY A 85 -4.09 8.67 4.78
CA GLY A 85 -3.10 8.10 5.68
C GLY A 85 -2.13 9.17 6.22
N ALA A 86 -1.63 10.03 5.35
CA ALA A 86 -0.74 11.14 5.72
C ALA A 86 -1.41 12.18 6.63
N LEU A 87 -2.70 12.44 6.42
CA LEU A 87 -3.45 13.44 7.17
C LEU A 87 -3.55 13.11 8.66
N HIS A 88 -3.60 11.82 9.00
CA HIS A 88 -3.71 11.35 10.38
C HIS A 88 -2.34 11.24 11.09
N VAL A 89 -1.22 11.40 10.38
CA VAL A 89 0.12 11.30 10.96
C VAL A 89 0.54 12.61 11.61
N ASN A 90 0.94 12.53 12.88
CA ASN A 90 1.50 13.67 13.61
C ASN A 90 2.94 13.94 13.17
N ILE A 91 3.21 15.15 12.68
CA ILE A 91 4.53 15.54 12.16
C ILE A 91 5.61 15.65 13.25
N ASP A 92 5.23 16.00 14.48
CA ASP A 92 6.18 16.13 15.59
C ASP A 92 6.68 14.73 16.02
N ASP A 93 5.77 13.76 16.11
CA ASP A 93 6.10 12.35 16.38
C ASP A 93 6.90 11.74 15.23
N LEU A 94 6.49 12.02 13.98
CA LEU A 94 7.20 11.60 12.77
C LEU A 94 8.64 12.14 12.76
N ARG A 95 8.83 13.42 13.12
CA ARG A 95 10.15 14.07 13.17
C ARG A 95 11.07 13.41 14.21
N ALA A 96 10.52 12.94 15.33
CA ALA A 96 11.28 12.22 16.35
C ALA A 96 11.81 10.85 15.88
N GLU A 97 11.20 10.27 14.83
CA GLU A 97 11.58 8.99 14.24
C GLU A 97 12.09 9.11 12.78
N ALA A 98 12.26 10.33 12.28
CA ALA A 98 12.51 10.62 10.87
C ALA A 98 13.71 9.88 10.28
N TRP A 99 14.82 9.75 11.01
CA TRP A 99 16.01 9.04 10.51
C TRP A 99 15.76 7.55 10.30
N VAL A 100 15.02 6.91 11.21
CA VAL A 100 14.68 5.49 11.12
C VAL A 100 13.77 5.28 9.92
N ILE A 101 12.72 6.10 9.82
CA ILE A 101 11.73 6.05 8.75
C ILE A 101 12.38 6.31 7.39
N ALA A 102 13.21 7.35 7.27
CA ALA A 102 13.91 7.67 6.04
C ALA A 102 14.84 6.54 5.59
N LEU A 103 15.60 5.91 6.51
CA LEU A 103 16.46 4.78 6.15
C LEU A 103 15.64 3.55 5.74
N MET A 104 14.51 3.25 6.39
CA MET A 104 13.65 2.14 5.98
C MET A 104 12.99 2.40 4.62
N ALA A 105 12.45 3.62 4.41
CA ALA A 105 11.79 4.00 3.16
C ALA A 105 12.75 4.14 1.97
N THR A 106 14.07 4.25 2.20
CA THR A 106 15.08 4.34 1.13
C THR A 106 15.95 3.09 1.07
N LEU A 107 16.89 2.94 2.00
CA LEU A 107 17.80 1.81 2.08
C LEU A 107 17.05 0.50 2.29
N GLY A 108 16.02 0.48 3.14
CA GLY A 108 15.19 -0.70 3.37
C GLY A 108 14.48 -1.17 2.10
N VAL A 109 13.86 -0.25 1.36
CA VAL A 109 13.21 -0.53 0.07
C VAL A 109 14.21 -1.04 -0.97
N ALA A 110 15.37 -0.40 -1.08
CA ALA A 110 16.42 -0.83 -2.01
C ALA A 110 16.92 -2.25 -1.67
N LEU A 111 17.21 -2.53 -0.40
CA LEU A 111 17.67 -3.85 0.04
C LEU A 111 16.59 -4.92 -0.15
N SER A 112 15.33 -4.62 0.21
CA SER A 112 14.18 -5.50 -0.01
C SER A 112 14.02 -5.85 -1.48
N THR A 113 14.03 -4.83 -2.34
CA THR A 113 13.94 -4.97 -3.81
C THR A 113 15.04 -5.86 -4.35
N LEU A 114 16.30 -5.63 -3.91
CA LEU A 114 17.43 -6.42 -4.35
C LEU A 114 17.34 -7.88 -3.87
N ILE A 115 17.00 -8.11 -2.61
CA ILE A 115 16.92 -9.47 -2.04
C ILE A 115 15.80 -10.27 -2.70
N ILE A 116 14.62 -9.68 -2.78
CA ILE A 116 13.45 -10.34 -3.37
C ILE A 116 13.70 -10.54 -4.87
N GLY A 117 14.16 -9.51 -5.59
CA GLY A 117 14.34 -9.60 -7.03
C GLY A 117 15.49 -10.51 -7.45
N VAL A 118 16.65 -10.43 -6.79
CA VAL A 118 17.74 -11.39 -7.06
C VAL A 118 17.30 -12.79 -6.67
N GLY A 119 16.69 -12.99 -5.51
CA GLY A 119 16.17 -14.30 -5.10
C GLY A 119 15.18 -14.87 -6.13
N PHE A 120 14.28 -14.04 -6.64
CA PHE A 120 13.28 -14.44 -7.63
C PHE A 120 13.92 -14.78 -8.98
N TYR A 121 14.95 -14.03 -9.40
CA TYR A 121 15.79 -14.35 -10.57
C TYR A 121 16.38 -15.77 -10.47
N TRP A 122 16.92 -16.15 -9.30
CA TRP A 122 17.51 -17.48 -9.11
C TRP A 122 16.47 -18.61 -9.18
N ILE A 123 15.23 -18.36 -8.77
CA ILE A 123 14.17 -19.37 -8.72
C ILE A 123 13.51 -19.56 -10.08
N THR A 124 13.25 -18.46 -10.79
CA THR A 124 12.43 -18.44 -12.02
C THR A 124 13.26 -18.37 -13.30
N ALA A 125 14.56 -18.04 -13.20
CA ALA A 125 15.47 -17.79 -14.32
C ALA A 125 15.00 -16.68 -15.28
N MET A 126 14.05 -15.82 -14.87
CA MET A 126 13.62 -14.67 -15.66
C MET A 126 14.74 -13.62 -15.76
N PRO A 127 14.67 -12.64 -16.69
CA PRO A 127 15.67 -11.58 -16.74
C PRO A 127 15.76 -10.83 -15.40
N LEU A 128 16.99 -10.57 -14.93
CA LEU A 128 17.24 -9.95 -13.62
C LEU A 128 16.42 -8.67 -13.41
N LEU A 129 16.28 -7.85 -14.45
CA LEU A 129 15.57 -6.59 -14.38
C LEU A 129 14.06 -6.78 -14.16
N VAL A 130 13.47 -7.82 -14.78
CA VAL A 130 12.07 -8.22 -14.55
C VAL A 130 11.89 -8.77 -13.13
N ALA A 131 12.85 -9.53 -12.64
CA ALA A 131 12.83 -10.01 -11.26
C ALA A 131 12.98 -8.86 -10.24
N LEU A 132 13.80 -7.84 -10.54
CA LEU A 132 13.89 -6.63 -9.73
C LEU A 132 12.60 -5.83 -9.73
N VAL A 133 11.85 -5.79 -10.86
CA VAL A 133 10.49 -5.23 -10.89
C VAL A 133 9.58 -5.95 -9.89
N PHE A 134 9.63 -7.29 -9.83
CA PHE A 134 8.93 -8.06 -8.80
C PHE A 134 9.37 -7.70 -7.38
N GLY A 135 10.68 -7.55 -7.15
CA GLY A 135 11.19 -7.09 -5.87
C GLY A 135 10.63 -5.72 -5.46
N ALA A 136 10.54 -4.78 -6.40
CA ALA A 136 10.05 -3.43 -6.15
C ALA A 136 8.56 -3.38 -5.85
N LEU A 137 7.73 -4.13 -6.58
CA LEU A 137 6.28 -4.14 -6.32
C LEU A 137 5.90 -4.87 -5.02
N ILE A 138 6.72 -5.83 -4.56
CA ILE A 138 6.52 -6.51 -3.27
C ILE A 138 7.10 -5.72 -2.10
N SER A 139 8.04 -4.80 -2.32
CA SER A 139 8.69 -4.07 -1.21
C SER A 139 7.74 -3.19 -0.37
N PRO A 140 6.80 -2.42 -0.95
CA PRO A 140 5.78 -1.65 -0.23
C PRO A 140 5.03 -2.44 0.84
N THR A 141 4.50 -1.73 1.84
CA THR A 141 3.75 -2.30 2.97
C THR A 141 2.55 -1.45 3.31
N ASP A 142 1.47 -2.08 3.73
CA ASP A 142 0.19 -1.44 4.03
C ASP A 142 0.07 -1.13 5.53
N PRO A 143 0.01 0.14 5.95
CA PRO A 143 -0.12 0.50 7.36
C PRO A 143 -1.53 0.27 7.89
N VAL A 144 -2.57 0.35 7.05
CA VAL A 144 -3.98 0.31 7.47
C VAL A 144 -4.32 -1.08 7.99
N ALA A 145 -3.92 -2.11 7.24
CA ALA A 145 -4.11 -3.50 7.63
C ALA A 145 -3.47 -3.79 9.01
N VAL A 146 -2.28 -3.22 9.23
CA VAL A 146 -1.45 -3.50 10.40
C VAL A 146 -1.96 -2.77 11.63
N LEU A 147 -2.18 -1.46 11.50
CA LEU A 147 -2.61 -0.60 12.61
C LEU A 147 -4.02 -0.97 13.06
N GLY A 148 -4.90 -1.38 12.14
CA GLY A 148 -6.23 -1.89 12.50
C GLY A 148 -6.17 -3.11 13.44
N VAL A 149 -5.23 -4.03 13.20
CA VAL A 149 -5.02 -5.21 14.06
C VAL A 149 -4.26 -4.86 15.34
N LEU A 150 -3.23 -4.03 15.23
CA LEU A 150 -2.29 -3.75 16.32
C LEU A 150 -2.81 -2.74 17.34
N ARG A 151 -3.86 -1.98 17.01
CA ARG A 151 -4.59 -1.14 17.98
C ARG A 151 -5.10 -1.94 19.19
N GLU A 152 -5.46 -3.21 19.01
CA GLU A 152 -5.89 -4.08 20.11
C GLU A 152 -4.73 -4.62 20.97
N ALA A 153 -3.49 -4.47 20.50
CA ALA A 153 -2.29 -4.97 21.16
C ALA A 153 -1.59 -3.93 22.06
N ASP A 154 -2.16 -2.73 22.19
CA ASP A 154 -1.67 -1.60 23.02
C ASP A 154 -0.17 -1.32 22.80
N LEU A 155 0.19 -1.04 21.54
CA LEU A 155 1.58 -0.80 21.17
C LEU A 155 2.08 0.56 21.69
N PRO A 156 3.38 0.68 21.99
CA PRO A 156 3.99 1.98 22.23
C PRO A 156 3.78 2.91 21.03
N LYS A 157 3.35 4.15 21.28
CA LYS A 157 3.13 5.18 20.24
C LYS A 157 4.32 5.36 19.29
N THR A 158 5.54 5.18 19.79
CA THR A 158 6.77 5.26 18.97
C THR A 158 6.84 4.15 17.92
N LEU A 159 6.30 2.97 18.19
CA LEU A 159 6.25 1.86 17.24
C LEU A 159 5.12 2.06 16.22
N GLU A 160 3.95 2.53 16.67
CA GLU A 160 2.86 2.93 15.76
C GLU A 160 3.32 4.00 14.77
N THR A 161 4.02 5.03 15.25
CA THR A 161 4.59 6.10 14.41
C THR A 161 5.60 5.56 13.41
N LYS A 162 6.47 4.63 13.82
CA LYS A 162 7.44 3.99 12.91
C LYS A 162 6.73 3.17 11.83
N ILE A 163 5.71 2.40 12.17
CA ILE A 163 4.94 1.59 11.22
C ILE A 163 4.18 2.50 10.25
N ALA A 164 3.44 3.48 10.77
CA ALA A 164 2.67 4.42 9.96
C ALA A 164 3.56 5.21 9.00
N GLY A 165 4.65 5.78 9.53
CA GLY A 165 5.57 6.60 8.74
C GLY A 165 6.35 5.78 7.71
N GLU A 166 6.82 4.58 8.07
CA GLU A 166 7.53 3.72 7.13
C GLU A 166 6.68 3.35 5.93
N SER A 167 5.48 2.79 6.16
CA SER A 167 4.57 2.43 5.08
C SER A 167 4.17 3.61 4.21
N LEU A 168 3.87 4.77 4.83
CA LEU A 168 3.44 5.98 4.10
C LEU A 168 4.47 6.44 3.06
N PHE A 169 5.76 6.46 3.43
CA PHE A 169 6.82 6.84 2.50
C PHE A 169 7.27 5.68 1.61
N ASN A 170 7.21 4.43 2.10
CA ASN A 170 7.56 3.24 1.35
C ASN A 170 6.63 3.04 0.14
N ASP A 171 5.33 3.31 0.25
CA ASP A 171 4.41 3.22 -0.89
C ASP A 171 4.79 4.20 -2.01
N GLY A 172 5.10 5.45 -1.65
CA GLY A 172 5.54 6.46 -2.62
C GLY A 172 6.90 6.14 -3.24
N VAL A 173 7.89 5.77 -2.43
CA VAL A 173 9.25 5.43 -2.93
C VAL A 173 9.23 4.14 -3.74
N GLY A 174 8.53 3.11 -3.27
CA GLY A 174 8.38 1.83 -3.96
C GLY A 174 7.70 1.98 -5.31
N TYR A 175 6.69 2.85 -5.43
CA TYR A 175 6.08 3.19 -6.71
C TYR A 175 7.09 3.82 -7.70
N VAL A 176 7.92 4.77 -7.24
CA VAL A 176 8.96 5.39 -8.08
C VAL A 176 10.02 4.38 -8.51
N VAL A 177 10.46 3.50 -7.60
CA VAL A 177 11.42 2.42 -7.91
C VAL A 177 10.82 1.44 -8.92
N PHE A 178 9.53 1.10 -8.76
CA PHE A 178 8.81 0.24 -9.70
C PHE A 178 8.76 0.86 -11.10
N LEU A 179 8.32 2.13 -11.23
CA LEU A 179 8.23 2.81 -12.53
C LEU A 179 9.59 2.85 -13.24
N LEU A 180 10.65 3.16 -12.50
CA LEU A 180 12.02 3.14 -13.03
C LEU A 180 12.39 1.75 -13.57
N LEU A 181 12.20 0.70 -12.77
CA LEU A 181 12.58 -0.65 -13.16
C LEU A 181 11.73 -1.18 -14.31
N VAL A 182 10.43 -0.85 -14.36
CA VAL A 182 9.56 -1.19 -15.49
C VAL A 182 10.03 -0.49 -16.76
N GLY A 183 10.35 0.80 -16.68
CA GLY A 183 10.86 1.57 -17.82
C GLY A 183 12.22 1.10 -18.34
N LEU A 184 12.98 0.38 -17.51
CA LEU A 184 14.23 -0.28 -17.92
C LEU A 184 13.98 -1.72 -18.42
N ALA A 185 13.08 -2.48 -17.79
CA ALA A 185 12.77 -3.88 -18.11
C ALA A 185 11.95 -4.03 -19.40
N PHE A 186 11.07 -3.08 -19.67
CA PHE A 186 10.14 -3.09 -20.79
C PHE A 186 10.28 -1.80 -21.61
N PRO A 187 11.43 -1.60 -22.28
CA PRO A 187 11.68 -0.37 -23.02
C PRO A 187 10.71 -0.23 -24.19
N VAL A 188 10.04 0.92 -24.27
CA VAL A 188 9.20 1.29 -25.42
C VAL A 188 10.08 1.84 -26.53
N ALA A 189 9.88 1.40 -27.77
CA ALA A 189 10.64 1.90 -28.92
C ALA A 189 10.55 3.44 -29.01
N GLY A 190 11.70 4.11 -28.92
CA GLY A 190 11.82 5.57 -28.96
C GLY A 190 11.83 6.28 -27.59
N ALA A 191 11.57 5.56 -26.48
CA ALA A 191 11.77 6.06 -25.14
C ALA A 191 13.11 5.54 -24.59
N HIS A 192 14.10 6.43 -24.46
CA HIS A 192 15.38 6.08 -23.83
C HIS A 192 15.33 6.43 -22.35
N THR A 193 15.07 5.43 -21.51
CA THR A 193 15.38 5.52 -20.08
C THR A 193 16.90 5.43 -19.93
N ASP A 194 17.55 6.51 -19.49
CA ASP A 194 18.99 6.50 -19.26
C ASP A 194 19.31 5.58 -18.07
N ALA A 195 19.79 4.38 -18.39
CA ALA A 195 20.18 3.36 -17.42
C ALA A 195 21.49 3.68 -16.70
N SER A 196 22.16 4.80 -17.03
CA SER A 196 23.35 5.23 -16.30
C SER A 196 23.00 5.57 -14.84
N ILE A 197 23.98 5.44 -13.94
CA ILE A 197 23.81 5.81 -12.52
C ILE A 197 23.33 7.27 -12.41
N ALA A 198 23.83 8.15 -13.28
CA ALA A 198 23.41 9.54 -13.33
C ALA A 198 21.95 9.69 -13.80
N GLY A 199 21.53 8.95 -14.82
CA GLY A 199 20.16 8.93 -15.32
C GLY A 199 19.16 8.43 -14.27
N VAL A 200 19.49 7.32 -13.58
CA VAL A 200 18.71 6.78 -12.47
C VAL A 200 18.59 7.78 -11.32
N ALA A 201 19.71 8.38 -10.90
CA ALA A 201 19.70 9.38 -9.84
C ALA A 201 18.91 10.63 -10.22
N ALA A 202 19.02 11.09 -11.47
CA ALA A 202 18.27 12.23 -11.98
C ALA A 202 16.76 11.93 -12.06
N PHE A 203 16.37 10.73 -12.51
CA PHE A 203 14.98 10.29 -12.53
C PHE A 203 14.40 10.28 -11.12
N PHE A 204 15.08 9.62 -10.17
CA PHE A 204 14.62 9.54 -8.79
C PHE A 204 14.53 10.92 -8.14
N ALA A 205 15.54 11.78 -8.36
CA ALA A 205 15.53 13.14 -7.85
C ALA A 205 14.35 13.95 -8.43
N LYS A 206 14.09 13.85 -9.73
CA LYS A 206 12.96 14.53 -10.39
C LYS A 206 11.62 14.03 -9.83
N GLU A 207 11.41 12.72 -9.79
CA GLU A 207 10.16 12.11 -9.34
C GLU A 207 9.89 12.41 -7.86
N ALA A 208 10.85 12.10 -6.99
CA ALA A 208 10.67 12.22 -5.54
C ALA A 208 10.69 13.67 -5.05
N LEU A 209 11.71 14.47 -5.45
CA LEU A 209 11.78 15.87 -5.02
C LEU A 209 10.72 16.72 -5.72
N GLY A 210 10.42 16.44 -6.99
CA GLY A 210 9.36 17.13 -7.73
C GLY A 210 7.99 16.89 -7.11
N GLY A 211 7.66 15.63 -6.78
CA GLY A 211 6.42 15.28 -6.09
C GLY A 211 6.33 15.92 -4.70
N ALA A 212 7.41 15.86 -3.92
CA ALA A 212 7.45 16.46 -2.59
C ALA A 212 7.31 18.00 -2.63
N LEU A 213 8.02 18.66 -3.55
CA LEU A 213 7.94 20.11 -3.73
C LEU A 213 6.54 20.53 -4.16
N LEU A 214 5.96 19.83 -5.14
CA LEU A 214 4.61 20.10 -5.61
C LEU A 214 3.59 19.92 -4.49
N GLY A 215 3.66 18.83 -3.71
CA GLY A 215 2.78 18.58 -2.58
C GLY A 215 2.88 19.66 -1.51
N ALA A 216 4.09 20.11 -1.20
CA ALA A 216 4.32 21.20 -0.25
C ALA A 216 3.76 22.54 -0.74
N VAL A 217 3.98 22.88 -2.02
CA VAL A 217 3.49 24.13 -2.63
C VAL A 217 1.97 24.13 -2.71
N LEU A 218 1.36 23.07 -3.24
CA LEU A 218 -0.10 22.97 -3.35
C LEU A 218 -0.76 22.92 -1.98
N GLY A 219 -0.22 22.12 -1.05
CA GLY A 219 -0.70 22.06 0.33
C GLY A 219 -0.64 23.42 1.02
N TRP A 220 0.45 24.17 0.84
CA TRP A 220 0.56 25.54 1.34
C TRP A 220 -0.45 26.49 0.70
N CYS A 221 -0.61 26.46 -0.63
CA CYS A 221 -1.57 27.30 -1.34
C CYS A 221 -3.01 27.06 -0.85
N VAL A 222 -3.43 25.79 -0.78
CA VAL A 222 -4.77 25.40 -0.32
C VAL A 222 -4.97 25.83 1.14
N PHE A 223 -3.97 25.64 1.99
CA PHE A 223 -4.01 26.12 3.37
C PHE A 223 -4.17 27.64 3.49
N GLN A 224 -3.48 28.45 2.68
CA GLN A 224 -3.65 29.91 2.70
C GLN A 224 -5.08 30.33 2.34
N VAL A 225 -5.75 29.56 1.50
CA VAL A 225 -7.16 29.77 1.15
C VAL A 225 -8.07 29.32 2.29
N MET A 226 -7.86 28.12 2.84
CA MET A 226 -8.64 27.58 3.97
C MET A 226 -8.61 28.51 5.19
N LYS A 227 -7.47 29.15 5.49
CA LYS A 227 -7.37 30.15 6.58
C LYS A 227 -8.35 31.32 6.52
N ARG A 228 -8.89 31.60 5.33
CA ARG A 228 -9.79 32.73 5.09
C ARG A 228 -11.25 32.29 5.00
N ILE A 229 -11.50 30.99 5.18
CA ILE A 229 -12.80 30.33 5.09
C ILE A 229 -13.10 29.78 6.48
N ASP A 230 -14.36 29.83 6.89
CA ASP A 230 -14.85 29.16 8.09
C ASP A 230 -16.15 28.45 7.69
N ASP A 231 -15.99 27.47 6.80
CA ASP A 231 -17.07 26.71 6.17
C ASP A 231 -16.56 25.29 5.87
N TYR A 232 -16.85 24.36 6.79
CA TYR A 232 -16.31 23.00 6.75
C TYR A 232 -16.60 22.22 5.44
N PRO A 233 -17.78 22.34 4.77
CA PRO A 233 -18.01 21.65 3.49
C PRO A 233 -17.06 22.16 2.40
N LEU A 234 -16.82 23.47 2.34
CA LEU A 234 -15.92 24.06 1.35
C LEU A 234 -14.47 23.66 1.62
N GLU A 235 -14.04 23.62 2.88
CA GLU A 235 -12.70 23.16 3.24
C GLU A 235 -12.49 21.67 2.92
N ILE A 236 -13.50 20.81 3.19
CA ILE A 236 -13.47 19.41 2.76
C ILE A 236 -13.35 19.32 1.24
N LEU A 237 -14.14 20.11 0.48
CA LEU A 237 -14.06 20.14 -0.97
C LEU A 237 -12.67 20.58 -1.48
N LEU A 238 -12.05 21.58 -0.83
CA LEU A 238 -10.69 22.01 -1.15
C LEU A 238 -9.66 20.90 -0.87
N SER A 239 -9.84 20.14 0.23
CA SER A 239 -8.96 19.00 0.53
C SER A 239 -9.10 17.86 -0.49
N LEU A 240 -10.32 17.57 -0.95
CA LEU A 240 -10.57 16.62 -2.04
C LEU A 240 -9.97 17.10 -3.35
N GLY A 241 -10.14 18.39 -3.67
CA GLY A 241 -9.54 19.01 -4.85
C GLY A 241 -8.02 18.97 -4.82
N LEU A 242 -7.40 19.10 -3.65
CA LEU A 242 -5.96 18.92 -3.47
C LEU A 242 -5.54 17.47 -3.70
N ALA A 243 -6.27 16.50 -3.13
CA ALA A 243 -5.92 15.09 -3.26
C ALA A 243 -6.08 14.59 -4.71
N PHE A 244 -7.21 14.85 -5.37
CA PHE A 244 -7.43 14.45 -6.77
C PHE A 244 -6.68 15.34 -7.76
N GLY A 245 -6.94 16.65 -7.71
CA GLY A 245 -6.40 17.59 -8.68
C GLY A 245 -4.89 17.76 -8.56
N GLY A 246 -4.34 17.68 -7.33
CA GLY A 246 -2.90 17.66 -7.13
C GLY A 246 -2.27 16.39 -7.69
N TYR A 247 -2.93 15.23 -7.57
CA TYR A 247 -2.41 13.96 -8.05
C TYR A 247 -2.36 13.92 -9.57
N GLU A 248 -3.44 14.30 -10.23
CA GLU A 248 -3.49 14.44 -11.68
C GLU A 248 -2.48 15.47 -12.21
N LEU A 249 -2.30 16.59 -11.49
CA LEU A 249 -1.29 17.57 -11.84
C LEU A 249 0.14 17.01 -11.71
N ALA A 250 0.41 16.20 -10.69
CA ALA A 250 1.71 15.53 -10.52
C ALA A 250 2.00 14.58 -11.69
N VAL A 251 1.01 13.77 -12.06
CA VAL A 251 1.08 12.87 -13.22
C VAL A 251 1.35 13.66 -14.50
N ALA A 252 0.62 14.75 -14.74
CA ALA A 252 0.80 15.62 -15.91
C ALA A 252 2.17 16.30 -15.96
N LEU A 253 2.78 16.59 -14.80
CA LEU A 253 4.13 17.16 -14.69
C LEU A 253 5.25 16.11 -14.71
N HIS A 254 4.90 14.82 -14.82
CA HIS A 254 5.83 13.69 -14.74
C HIS A 254 6.68 13.74 -13.47
N VAL A 255 5.99 13.91 -12.33
CA VAL A 255 6.53 13.78 -10.97
C VAL A 255 5.63 12.85 -10.15
N SER A 256 6.11 12.40 -9.00
CA SER A 256 5.43 11.34 -8.26
C SER A 256 4.14 11.83 -7.61
N GLY A 257 2.99 11.42 -8.15
CA GLY A 257 1.66 11.60 -7.54
C GLY A 257 1.55 11.07 -6.10
N PRO A 258 1.99 9.83 -5.81
CA PRO A 258 1.97 9.28 -4.45
C PRO A 258 2.70 10.15 -3.42
N ILE A 259 3.96 10.52 -3.70
CA ILE A 259 4.75 11.41 -2.83
C ILE A 259 4.11 12.80 -2.69
N MET A 260 3.55 13.35 -3.77
CA MET A 260 2.80 14.61 -3.71
C MET A 260 1.62 14.50 -2.72
N ALA A 261 0.82 13.43 -2.80
CA ALA A 261 -0.34 13.21 -1.95
C ALA A 261 0.06 13.05 -0.48
N VAL A 262 1.14 12.31 -0.20
CA VAL A 262 1.71 12.15 1.14
C VAL A 262 2.13 13.50 1.73
N VAL A 263 2.91 14.30 0.98
CA VAL A 263 3.40 15.58 1.49
C VAL A 263 2.28 16.59 1.66
N ALA A 264 1.32 16.63 0.73
CA ALA A 264 0.13 17.47 0.83
C ALA A 264 -0.74 17.08 2.03
N GLY A 265 -0.98 15.79 2.26
CA GLY A 265 -1.75 15.26 3.39
C GLY A 265 -1.09 15.58 4.73
N LEU A 266 0.23 15.35 4.85
CA LEU A 266 1.01 15.72 6.04
C LEU A 266 0.91 17.22 6.34
N PHE A 267 0.95 18.06 5.29
CA PHE A 267 0.87 19.51 5.44
C PHE A 267 -0.51 19.94 5.96
N ILE A 268 -1.60 19.45 5.37
CA ILE A 268 -2.98 19.78 5.78
C ILE A 268 -3.28 19.24 7.18
N GLY A 269 -2.97 17.97 7.46
CA GLY A 269 -3.24 17.31 8.74
C GLY A 269 -2.54 17.92 9.95
N ASN A 270 -1.43 18.63 9.74
CA ASN A 270 -0.64 19.25 10.81
C ASN A 270 -0.71 20.79 10.77
N THR A 271 -0.17 21.41 9.72
CA THR A 271 -0.06 22.87 9.64
C THR A 271 -1.42 23.51 9.37
N GLY A 272 -2.23 22.89 8.52
CA GLY A 272 -3.64 23.23 8.26
C GLY A 272 -4.45 23.34 9.54
N VAL A 273 -4.42 22.22 10.25
CA VAL A 273 -5.13 21.98 11.49
C VAL A 273 -4.68 22.85 12.67
N LYS A 274 -3.38 23.19 12.78
CA LYS A 274 -2.84 23.92 13.94
C LYS A 274 -3.02 25.43 13.87
N TYR A 275 -3.12 26.02 12.68
CA TYR A 275 -3.03 27.47 12.50
C TYR A 275 -4.09 28.08 11.58
N GLY A 276 -5.04 27.31 11.05
CA GLY A 276 -5.98 27.82 10.05
C GLY A 276 -7.42 27.35 10.13
N MET A 277 -7.76 26.41 11.02
CA MET A 277 -9.11 25.82 11.08
C MET A 277 -9.74 26.02 12.46
N SER A 278 -11.05 26.24 12.48
CA SER A 278 -11.84 26.14 13.72
C SER A 278 -11.84 24.68 14.23
N ALA A 279 -12.12 24.50 15.52
CA ALA A 279 -12.13 23.17 16.13
C ALA A 279 -13.20 22.24 15.49
N GLU A 280 -14.33 22.82 15.09
CA GLU A 280 -15.42 22.15 14.40
C GLU A 280 -14.98 21.69 13.01
N THR A 281 -14.41 22.57 12.18
CA THR A 281 -13.94 22.19 10.85
C THR A 281 -12.86 21.11 10.91
N ARG A 282 -11.92 21.21 11.85
CA ARG A 282 -10.91 20.17 12.09
C ARG A 282 -11.55 18.81 12.37
N GLN A 283 -12.57 18.76 13.22
CA GLN A 283 -13.26 17.53 13.57
C GLN A 283 -13.97 16.94 12.34
N HIS A 284 -14.73 17.75 11.61
CA HIS A 284 -15.45 17.30 10.41
C HIS A 284 -14.51 16.79 9.32
N LEU A 285 -13.40 17.50 9.07
CA LEU A 285 -12.40 17.11 8.10
C LEU A 285 -11.72 15.78 8.48
N ASN A 286 -11.34 15.60 9.74
CA ASN A 286 -10.77 14.34 10.22
C ASN A 286 -11.75 13.18 10.07
N VAL A 287 -13.00 13.34 10.55
CA VAL A 287 -14.03 12.29 10.46
C VAL A 287 -14.30 11.94 8.99
N PHE A 288 -14.41 12.95 8.12
CA PHE A 288 -14.62 12.73 6.69
C PHE A 288 -13.49 11.90 6.08
N TRP A 289 -12.23 12.26 6.31
CA TRP A 289 -11.09 11.54 5.75
C TRP A 289 -10.89 10.16 6.36
N THR A 290 -11.21 9.95 7.64
CA THR A 290 -11.25 8.61 8.24
C THR A 290 -12.29 7.73 7.54
N LEU A 291 -13.51 8.23 7.29
CA LEU A 291 -14.55 7.46 6.62
C LEU A 291 -14.20 7.14 5.16
N ILE A 292 -13.59 8.10 4.44
CA ILE A 292 -13.10 7.86 3.08
C ILE A 292 -12.02 6.79 3.08
N ASP A 293 -11.03 6.88 3.98
CA ASP A 293 -9.96 5.89 4.10
C ASP A 293 -10.53 4.49 4.40
N GLU A 294 -11.42 4.37 5.37
CA GLU A 294 -12.07 3.10 5.71
C GLU A 294 -12.88 2.51 4.53
N MET A 295 -13.63 3.35 3.81
CA MET A 295 -14.43 2.94 2.66
C MET A 295 -13.56 2.49 1.49
N LEU A 296 -12.51 3.24 1.15
CA LEU A 296 -11.59 2.89 0.06
C LEU A 296 -10.82 1.62 0.38
N ASN A 297 -10.37 1.43 1.63
CA ASN A 297 -9.75 0.18 2.05
C ASN A 297 -10.74 -0.99 2.01
N ALA A 298 -11.99 -0.81 2.43
CA ALA A 298 -13.01 -1.85 2.29
C ALA A 298 -13.18 -2.30 0.83
N VAL A 299 -13.24 -1.35 -0.10
CA VAL A 299 -13.29 -1.64 -1.55
C VAL A 299 -12.01 -2.30 -2.04
N LEU A 300 -10.84 -1.82 -1.61
CA LEU A 300 -9.54 -2.38 -1.98
C LEU A 300 -9.43 -3.87 -1.57
N PHE A 301 -9.76 -4.18 -0.32
CA PHE A 301 -9.67 -5.54 0.22
C PHE A 301 -10.71 -6.48 -0.39
N LEU A 302 -11.92 -5.96 -0.70
CA LEU A 302 -12.91 -6.69 -1.48
C LEU A 302 -12.33 -7.08 -2.85
N LEU A 303 -11.79 -6.10 -3.57
CA LEU A 303 -11.24 -6.30 -4.91
C LEU A 303 -10.10 -7.33 -4.90
N ILE A 304 -9.16 -7.24 -3.96
CA ILE A 304 -8.11 -8.27 -3.77
C ILE A 304 -8.74 -9.65 -3.55
N GLY A 305 -9.81 -9.75 -2.75
CA GLY A 305 -10.47 -11.03 -2.49
C GLY A 305 -11.14 -11.65 -3.72
N VAL A 306 -11.64 -10.83 -4.64
CA VAL A 306 -12.28 -11.28 -5.89
C VAL A 306 -11.24 -11.49 -7.02
N GLU A 307 -10.05 -10.89 -6.92
CA GLU A 307 -9.00 -11.00 -7.94
C GLU A 307 -8.52 -12.45 -8.19
N ILE A 308 -8.85 -13.40 -7.32
CA ILE A 308 -8.59 -14.83 -7.55
C ILE A 308 -9.14 -15.33 -8.91
N PHE A 309 -10.25 -14.76 -9.39
CA PHE A 309 -10.84 -15.13 -10.68
C PHE A 309 -10.00 -14.71 -11.89
N ALA A 310 -9.17 -13.68 -11.75
CA ALA A 310 -8.27 -13.22 -12.82
C ALA A 310 -6.96 -14.01 -12.89
N ILE A 311 -6.71 -14.91 -11.94
CA ILE A 311 -5.42 -15.60 -11.76
C ILE A 311 -5.51 -17.04 -12.24
N THR A 312 -4.58 -17.42 -13.12
CA THR A 312 -4.43 -18.82 -13.54
C THR A 312 -3.48 -19.55 -12.60
N PHE A 313 -3.98 -20.56 -11.90
CA PHE A 313 -3.18 -21.38 -10.99
C PHE A 313 -2.61 -22.60 -11.73
N ASN A 314 -1.28 -22.65 -11.85
CA ASN A 314 -0.53 -23.83 -12.27
C ASN A 314 0.35 -24.34 -11.12
N TRP A 315 0.65 -25.65 -11.09
CA TRP A 315 1.48 -26.24 -10.04
C TRP A 315 2.87 -25.58 -9.93
N ASP A 316 3.51 -25.28 -11.05
CA ASP A 316 4.82 -24.60 -11.09
C ASP A 316 4.72 -23.18 -10.51
N THR A 317 3.68 -22.42 -10.89
CA THR A 317 3.46 -21.06 -10.33
C THR A 317 3.19 -21.06 -8.83
N MET A 318 2.64 -22.16 -8.29
CA MET A 318 2.37 -22.28 -6.86
C MET A 318 3.64 -22.49 -6.04
N THR A 319 4.59 -23.28 -6.56
CA THR A 319 5.90 -23.45 -5.89
C THR A 319 6.72 -22.17 -5.92
N THR A 320 6.72 -21.45 -7.05
CA THR A 320 7.31 -20.11 -7.18
C THR A 320 6.68 -19.14 -6.17
N GLY A 321 5.34 -19.12 -6.04
CA GLY A 321 4.67 -18.24 -5.09
C GLY A 321 4.98 -18.55 -3.62
N LEU A 322 5.10 -19.82 -3.24
CA LEU A 322 5.52 -20.21 -1.90
C LEU A 322 6.96 -19.76 -1.60
N ALA A 323 7.86 -19.90 -2.57
CA ALA A 323 9.23 -19.42 -2.43
C ALA A 323 9.28 -17.88 -2.37
N ALA A 324 8.41 -17.18 -3.12
CA ALA A 324 8.27 -15.74 -3.06
C ALA A 324 7.82 -15.23 -1.68
N ILE A 325 6.97 -15.98 -0.96
CA ILE A 325 6.61 -15.67 0.44
C ILE A 325 7.85 -15.67 1.33
N ALA A 326 8.68 -16.71 1.24
CA ALA A 326 9.92 -16.79 2.01
C ALA A 326 10.88 -15.64 1.67
N LEU A 327 11.04 -15.32 0.38
CA LEU A 327 11.83 -14.18 -0.06
C LEU A 327 11.29 -12.84 0.46
N ALA A 328 9.97 -12.63 0.43
CA ALA A 328 9.35 -11.42 0.94
C ALA A 328 9.61 -11.25 2.45
N LEU A 329 9.54 -12.33 3.22
CA LEU A 329 9.84 -12.30 4.66
C LEU A 329 11.31 -12.01 4.95
N VAL A 330 12.24 -12.61 4.18
CA VAL A 330 13.68 -12.35 4.31
C VAL A 330 14.00 -10.92 3.89
N GLY A 331 13.48 -10.46 2.75
CA GLY A 331 13.62 -9.09 2.26
C GLY A 331 13.13 -8.08 3.30
N ARG A 332 11.96 -8.34 3.90
CA ARG A 332 11.42 -7.50 4.97
C ARG A 332 12.28 -7.51 6.22
N LEU A 333 12.77 -8.67 6.66
CA LEU A 333 13.66 -8.76 7.83
C LEU A 333 14.90 -7.91 7.62
N VAL A 334 15.54 -8.00 6.45
CA VAL A 334 16.74 -7.21 6.15
C VAL A 334 16.42 -5.73 6.03
N ALA A 335 15.30 -5.37 5.38
CA ALA A 335 14.85 -3.99 5.22
C ALA A 335 14.60 -3.27 6.55
N VAL A 336 14.26 -4.01 7.61
CA VAL A 336 14.04 -3.48 8.95
C VAL A 336 15.31 -3.59 9.81
N ALA A 337 15.95 -4.77 9.83
CA ALA A 337 17.08 -5.04 10.70
C ALA A 337 18.32 -4.20 10.35
N VAL A 338 18.59 -3.97 9.06
CA VAL A 338 19.78 -3.21 8.63
C VAL A 338 19.68 -1.73 9.03
N PRO A 339 18.60 -0.98 8.71
CA PRO A 339 18.44 0.39 9.20
C PRO A 339 18.51 0.52 10.72
N ILE A 340 17.89 -0.41 11.46
CA ILE A 340 17.94 -0.40 12.92
C ILE A 340 19.36 -0.69 13.43
N ALA A 341 20.08 -1.63 12.82
CA ALA A 341 21.46 -1.94 13.20
C ALA A 341 22.39 -0.74 12.94
N VAL A 342 22.22 -0.04 11.81
CA VAL A 342 22.99 1.18 11.47
C VAL A 342 22.76 2.29 12.49
N LEU A 343 21.54 2.42 13.01
CA LEU A 343 21.20 3.44 14.01
C LEU A 343 21.41 3.00 15.46
N SER A 344 21.58 1.70 15.72
CA SER A 344 21.76 1.16 17.07
C SER A 344 22.92 1.75 17.90
N PRO A 345 24.05 2.22 17.31
CA PRO A 345 25.10 2.90 18.06
C PRO A 345 24.68 4.27 18.58
N PHE A 346 23.67 4.90 17.96
CA PHE A 346 23.23 6.27 18.25
C PHE A 346 21.90 6.31 19.01
N ARG A 347 21.13 5.22 19.01
CA ARG A 347 19.82 5.13 19.67
C ARG A 347 19.52 3.71 20.15
N ALA A 348 19.03 3.58 21.37
CA ALA A 348 18.56 2.30 21.89
C ALA A 348 17.19 1.94 21.31
N TYR A 349 17.01 0.68 20.91
CA TYR A 349 15.75 0.12 20.44
C TYR A 349 15.37 -1.07 21.32
N SER A 350 14.07 -1.23 21.60
CA SER A 350 13.59 -2.42 22.31
C SER A 350 13.75 -3.66 21.42
N LYS A 351 13.99 -4.82 22.04
CA LYS A 351 14.20 -6.09 21.31
C LYS A 351 12.98 -6.49 20.48
N GLY A 352 11.79 -5.98 20.80
CA GLY A 352 10.55 -6.23 20.07
C GLY A 352 10.37 -5.43 18.79
N VAL A 353 11.16 -4.37 18.54
CA VAL A 353 10.99 -3.54 17.34
C VAL A 353 11.19 -4.35 16.06
N VAL A 354 12.30 -5.06 15.91
CA VAL A 354 12.61 -5.80 14.67
C VAL A 354 11.58 -6.89 14.39
N PRO A 355 11.22 -7.79 15.34
CA PRO A 355 10.20 -8.82 15.09
C PRO A 355 8.82 -8.23 14.76
N ILE A 356 8.38 -7.20 15.50
CA ILE A 356 7.05 -6.61 15.28
C ILE A 356 7.00 -5.87 13.94
N MET A 357 8.01 -5.09 13.59
CA MET A 357 8.05 -4.37 12.30
C MET A 357 8.26 -5.30 11.10
N THR A 358 8.96 -6.42 11.29
CA THR A 358 9.14 -7.43 10.25
C THR A 358 7.83 -8.17 9.99
N TRP A 359 7.21 -8.70 11.05
CA TRP A 359 6.00 -9.49 10.92
C TRP A 359 4.77 -8.63 10.63
N GLY A 360 4.74 -7.40 11.13
CA GLY A 360 3.75 -6.38 10.84
C GLY A 360 4.00 -5.63 9.53
N GLY A 361 4.94 -6.04 8.69
CA GLY A 361 5.07 -5.49 7.34
C GLY A 361 4.05 -6.11 6.38
N LEU A 362 2.75 -5.87 6.61
CA LEU A 362 1.69 -6.44 5.77
C LEU A 362 1.79 -5.91 4.34
N LYS A 363 1.52 -6.75 3.35
CA LYS A 363 1.47 -6.38 1.94
C LYS A 363 0.06 -5.92 1.57
N GLY A 364 -0.02 -4.81 0.83
CA GLY A 364 -1.28 -4.17 0.45
C GLY A 364 -1.73 -4.48 -0.96
N GLY A 365 -2.90 -3.94 -1.32
CA GLY A 365 -3.44 -4.03 -2.68
C GLY A 365 -2.62 -3.31 -3.75
N ILE A 366 -1.75 -2.37 -3.35
CA ILE A 366 -0.85 -1.66 -4.27
C ILE A 366 0.05 -2.65 -5.01
N SER A 367 0.60 -3.66 -4.32
CA SER A 367 1.43 -4.68 -4.96
C SER A 367 0.69 -5.42 -6.09
N VAL A 368 -0.58 -5.78 -5.85
CA VAL A 368 -1.42 -6.46 -6.85
C VAL A 368 -1.70 -5.53 -8.04
N ALA A 369 -2.02 -4.25 -7.79
CA ALA A 369 -2.29 -3.31 -8.88
C ALA A 369 -1.05 -3.02 -9.73
N LEU A 370 0.12 -2.95 -9.10
CA LEU A 370 1.39 -2.79 -9.81
C LEU A 370 1.70 -4.03 -10.66
N ALA A 371 1.49 -5.24 -10.15
CA ALA A 371 1.63 -6.46 -10.94
C ALA A 371 0.65 -6.49 -12.14
N LEU A 372 -0.59 -6.05 -11.96
CA LEU A 372 -1.58 -5.95 -13.04
C LEU A 372 -1.24 -4.85 -14.07
N SER A 373 -0.60 -3.75 -13.64
CA SER A 373 -0.14 -2.67 -14.51
C SER A 373 0.98 -3.10 -15.47
N LEU A 374 1.63 -4.24 -15.22
CA LEU A 374 2.77 -4.67 -16.02
C LEU A 374 2.37 -4.84 -17.49
N PRO A 375 3.25 -4.45 -18.43
CA PRO A 375 3.07 -4.74 -19.85
C PRO A 375 2.87 -6.24 -20.11
N ALA A 376 2.12 -6.56 -21.16
CA ALA A 376 1.95 -7.94 -21.59
C ALA A 376 3.31 -8.60 -21.89
N SER A 377 3.62 -9.67 -21.17
CA SER A 377 4.87 -10.43 -21.30
C SER A 377 4.65 -11.85 -20.79
N GLU A 378 5.56 -12.76 -21.13
CA GLU A 378 5.54 -14.14 -20.63
C GLU A 378 5.66 -14.24 -19.10
N TRP A 379 6.29 -13.25 -18.47
CA TRP A 379 6.53 -13.20 -17.02
C TRP A 379 5.35 -12.66 -16.21
N LYS A 380 4.41 -11.95 -16.85
CA LYS A 380 3.32 -11.24 -16.17
C LYS A 380 2.45 -12.18 -15.33
N ALA A 381 2.08 -13.33 -15.88
CA ALA A 381 1.22 -14.30 -15.19
C ALA A 381 1.91 -14.87 -13.95
N GLU A 382 3.18 -15.24 -14.04
CA GLU A 382 3.95 -15.76 -12.90
C GLU A 382 4.15 -14.71 -11.81
N ILE A 383 4.47 -13.47 -12.18
CA ILE A 383 4.57 -12.34 -11.27
C ILE A 383 3.24 -12.09 -10.56
N LEU A 384 2.12 -12.11 -11.29
CA LEU A 384 0.79 -11.87 -10.73
C LEU A 384 0.43 -12.95 -9.70
N THR A 385 0.60 -14.23 -10.05
CA THR A 385 0.32 -15.35 -9.15
C THR A 385 1.21 -15.31 -7.89
N ALA A 386 2.50 -15.04 -8.05
CA ALA A 386 3.41 -14.91 -6.91
C ALA A 386 3.04 -13.72 -6.01
N THR A 387 2.71 -12.57 -6.61
CA THR A 387 2.27 -11.36 -5.90
C THR A 387 1.01 -11.63 -5.09
N TYR A 388 0.03 -12.28 -5.70
CA TYR A 388 -1.23 -12.59 -5.06
C TYR A 388 -1.05 -13.53 -3.86
N LEU A 389 -0.24 -14.58 -4.01
CA LEU A 389 0.06 -15.50 -2.92
C LEU A 389 0.79 -14.81 -1.77
N VAL A 390 1.74 -13.91 -2.07
CA VAL A 390 2.44 -13.10 -1.06
C VAL A 390 1.47 -12.19 -0.32
N VAL A 391 0.57 -11.50 -1.05
CA VAL A 391 -0.42 -10.58 -0.45
C VAL A 391 -1.44 -11.32 0.39
N LEU A 392 -2.00 -12.44 -0.09
CA LEU A 392 -2.93 -13.27 0.69
C LEU A 392 -2.28 -13.84 1.94
N PHE A 393 -1.07 -14.40 1.82
CA PHE A 393 -0.33 -14.89 2.98
C PHE A 393 -0.10 -13.76 3.98
N SER A 394 0.30 -12.59 3.50
CA SER A 394 0.56 -11.44 4.36
C SER A 394 -0.69 -11.03 5.11
N ILE A 395 -1.78 -10.73 4.41
CA ILE A 395 -3.01 -10.21 5.04
C ILE A 395 -3.66 -11.26 5.96
N ILE A 396 -3.78 -12.51 5.52
CA ILE A 396 -4.47 -13.55 6.29
C ILE A 396 -3.58 -14.11 7.39
N VAL A 397 -2.36 -14.55 7.06
CA VAL A 397 -1.48 -15.22 8.02
C VAL A 397 -0.78 -14.20 8.90
N GLN A 398 -0.03 -13.26 8.32
CA GLN A 398 0.67 -12.26 9.15
C GLN A 398 -0.34 -11.35 9.87
N GLY A 399 -1.40 -10.91 9.17
CA GLY A 399 -2.39 -10.00 9.74
C GLY A 399 -3.13 -10.58 10.94
N LEU A 400 -3.54 -11.85 10.91
CA LEU A 400 -4.21 -12.48 12.05
C LEU A 400 -3.25 -12.87 13.20
N THR A 401 -1.95 -12.98 12.92
CA THR A 401 -0.96 -13.43 13.91
C THR A 401 -0.12 -12.30 14.51
N VAL A 402 -0.07 -11.12 13.89
CA VAL A 402 0.79 -10.00 14.32
C VAL A 402 0.44 -9.49 15.71
N ALA A 403 -0.84 -9.35 16.08
CA ALA A 403 -1.23 -8.94 17.44
C ALA A 403 -0.76 -9.96 18.50
N SER A 404 -0.82 -11.25 18.18
CA SER A 404 -0.35 -12.31 19.09
C SER A 404 1.17 -12.29 19.25
N LEU A 405 1.92 -11.98 18.18
CA LEU A 405 3.37 -11.77 18.26
C LEU A 405 3.70 -10.51 19.07
N ALA A 406 3.02 -9.40 18.80
CA ALA A 406 3.21 -8.14 19.49
C ALA A 406 2.98 -8.29 21.00
N ARG A 407 1.94 -9.00 21.43
CA ARG A 407 1.71 -9.28 22.87
C ARG A 407 2.80 -10.14 23.52
N ARG A 408 3.46 -11.02 22.76
CA ARG A 408 4.53 -11.90 23.27
C ARG A 408 5.87 -11.18 23.39
N VAL A 409 6.20 -10.33 22.43
CA VAL A 409 7.53 -9.69 22.32
C VAL A 409 7.53 -8.24 22.81
N GLY A 410 6.37 -7.58 22.84
CA GLY A 410 6.18 -6.20 23.28
C GLY A 410 6.05 -6.01 24.79
N ARG A 411 5.87 -7.10 25.56
CA ARG A 411 6.02 -7.05 27.03
C ARG A 411 7.50 -6.85 27.35
N GLU A 412 7.88 -5.64 27.74
CA GLU A 412 9.14 -5.46 28.48
C GLU A 412 9.09 -6.37 29.72
N PRO A 413 10.21 -6.99 30.14
CA PRO A 413 10.25 -7.67 31.41
C PRO A 413 9.92 -6.63 32.48
N GLU A 414 8.88 -6.87 33.29
CA GLU A 414 8.71 -6.15 34.55
C GLU A 414 10.05 -6.27 35.28
N MET A 415 10.74 -5.13 35.41
CA MET A 415 11.93 -5.03 36.26
C MET A 415 11.44 -5.24 37.69
N LEU A 416 11.50 -6.48 38.16
CA LEU A 416 11.31 -6.88 39.55
C LEU A 416 12.41 -6.31 40.45
#